data_AF-A0A6L0XUL0-F1
#
_entry.id   AF-A0A6L0XUL0-F1
#
_cell.length_a   1.000
_cell.length_b   1.000
_cell.length_c   1.000
_cell.angle_alpha   90.00
_cell.angle_beta   90.00
_cell.angle_gamma   90.00
#
_symmetry.space_group_name_H-M   'P 1'
#
loop_
_entity.id
_entity.type
_entity.pdbx_description
1 polymer ?
#
loop_
_entity_poly.entity_id
_entity_poly.type
_entity_poly.pdbx_seq_one_letter_code
_entity_poly.pdbx_strand_id
1 'polypeptide(L)'
;MSWWNFWSRSSDSKEEATSDNGNRAAKTAGPAEMRSFTAAELAQFTGENGTPIYMSVKGKVYDCTCGAAFYGPGNSYAVFAGKEVSRCLGKMLISDEEANANWDDLTPEHMQSLDEWAAKFDSKYPVIGIFVPDEEYYARQKTLTP
;
A
#
# COMPACT_ATOMS: atom_id res chain seq x y z
N MET A 1 -16.46 7.60 -3.72
CA MET A 1 -15.37 8.60 -3.65
C MET A 1 -14.23 8.09 -4.52
N SER A 2 -13.66 8.92 -5.38
CA SER A 2 -12.60 8.48 -6.31
C SER A 2 -11.23 8.53 -5.63
N TRP A 3 -10.39 7.54 -5.91
CA TRP A 3 -8.96 7.55 -5.60
C TRP A 3 -8.22 8.81 -6.12
N TRP A 4 -8.82 9.51 -7.10
CA TRP A 4 -8.33 10.78 -7.63
C TRP A 4 -8.25 11.89 -6.57
N ASN A 5 -9.20 11.96 -5.63
CA ASN A 5 -9.16 12.97 -4.54
C ASN A 5 -8.01 12.72 -3.55
N PHE A 6 -7.60 11.46 -3.38
CA PHE A 6 -6.45 11.10 -2.54
C PHE A 6 -5.13 11.61 -3.13
N TRP A 7 -4.96 11.52 -4.45
CA TRP A 7 -3.72 11.96 -5.11
C TRP A 7 -3.68 13.43 -5.47
N SER A 8 -4.81 14.04 -5.83
CA SER A 8 -4.90 15.48 -6.11
C SER A 8 -4.48 16.32 -4.89
N ARG A 9 -4.92 15.92 -3.69
CA ARG A 9 -4.52 16.51 -2.40
C ARG A 9 -3.01 16.47 -2.14
N SER A 10 -2.28 15.54 -2.75
CA SER A 10 -0.83 15.40 -2.58
C SER A 10 -0.01 16.32 -3.49
N SER A 11 -0.62 16.92 -4.52
CA SER A 11 0.07 17.87 -5.42
C SER A 11 0.11 19.30 -4.87
N ASP A 12 -0.64 19.59 -3.81
CA ASP A 12 -0.87 20.95 -3.31
C ASP A 12 -0.20 21.21 -1.96
N SER A 13 1.08 20.85 -1.83
CA SER A 13 1.88 21.17 -0.64
C SER A 13 3.29 21.58 -1.05
N LYS A 14 3.41 22.81 -1.56
CA LYS A 14 4.67 23.58 -1.50
C LYS A 14 4.68 24.42 -0.23
N GLU A 15 5.67 24.12 0.60
CA GLU A 15 6.35 24.95 1.61
C GLU A 15 5.65 26.18 2.18
N GLU A 16 5.37 26.13 3.48
CA GLU A 16 5.53 27.28 4.37
C GLU A 16 6.47 26.86 5.50
N ALA A 17 7.68 27.44 5.52
CA ALA A 17 8.69 27.19 6.52
C ALA A 17 8.32 27.94 7.81
N THR A 18 8.18 27.21 8.92
CA THR A 18 8.37 27.78 10.25
C THR A 18 9.34 26.91 11.04
N SER A 19 10.35 27.57 11.57
CA SER A 19 11.44 27.02 12.36
C SER A 19 10.94 26.61 13.74
N ASP A 20 11.08 25.34 14.13
CA ASP A 20 11.26 25.00 15.53
C ASP A 20 12.15 23.76 15.73
N ASN A 21 13.01 23.90 16.73
CA ASN A 21 14.14 23.07 17.07
C ASN A 21 13.71 21.95 18.02
N GLY A 22 13.79 20.69 17.58
CA GLY A 22 13.41 19.54 18.38
C GLY A 22 14.20 18.29 18.01
N ASN A 23 15.34 18.10 18.68
CA ASN A 23 16.18 16.90 18.65
C ASN A 23 15.36 15.59 18.77
N ARG A 24 15.18 14.88 17.65
CA ARG A 24 14.95 13.44 17.63
C ARG A 24 15.97 12.82 16.69
N ALA A 25 17.01 12.26 17.29
CA ALA A 25 18.00 11.44 16.61
C ALA A 25 17.29 10.32 15.85
N ALA A 26 17.09 10.51 14.55
CA ALA A 26 16.76 9.44 13.63
C ALA A 26 17.93 8.45 13.69
N LYS A 27 17.69 7.28 14.27
CA LYS A 27 18.64 6.17 14.20
C LYS A 27 18.84 5.88 12.71
N THR A 28 20.07 6.05 12.25
CA THR A 28 20.56 5.60 10.96
C THR A 28 20.35 4.09 10.86
N ALA A 29 19.30 3.67 10.17
CA ALA A 29 19.13 2.28 9.77
C ALA A 29 20.26 1.94 8.79
N GLY A 30 20.93 0.81 9.02
CA GLY A 30 21.91 0.25 8.07
C GLY A 30 21.27 -0.08 6.71
N PRO A 31 22.02 -0.64 5.75
CA PRO A 31 21.46 -1.01 4.46
C PRO A 31 20.22 -1.88 4.69
N ALA A 32 19.06 -1.38 4.26
CA ALA A 32 17.78 -2.01 4.52
C ALA A 32 17.78 -3.38 3.83
N GLU A 33 17.94 -4.45 4.61
CA GLU A 33 17.69 -5.79 4.11
C GLU A 33 16.21 -5.86 3.74
N MET A 34 15.96 -6.01 2.44
CA MET A 34 14.62 -6.15 1.89
C MET A 34 13.95 -7.37 2.53
N ARG A 35 12.96 -7.12 3.39
CA ARG A 35 12.26 -8.19 4.12
C ARG A 35 11.23 -8.87 3.22
N SER A 36 11.06 -10.16 3.39
CA SER A 36 9.94 -10.91 2.82
C SER A 36 8.75 -10.89 3.77
N PHE A 37 7.55 -10.71 3.24
CA PHE A 37 6.30 -10.67 4.00
C PHE A 37 5.27 -11.62 3.39
N THR A 38 4.79 -12.57 4.19
CA THR A 38 3.56 -13.32 3.89
C THR A 38 2.31 -12.46 4.12
N ALA A 39 1.15 -12.90 3.61
CA ALA A 39 -0.12 -12.23 3.91
C ALA A 39 -0.40 -12.13 5.42
N ALA A 40 -0.10 -13.19 6.18
CA ALA A 40 -0.31 -13.23 7.63
C ALA A 40 0.64 -12.28 8.39
N GLU A 41 1.89 -12.13 7.96
CA GLU A 41 2.81 -11.16 8.55
C GLU A 41 2.43 -9.73 8.17
N LEU A 42 2.08 -9.48 6.91
CA LEU A 42 1.70 -8.16 6.43
C LEU A 42 0.45 -7.64 7.17
N ALA A 43 -0.50 -8.53 7.48
CA ALA A 43 -1.72 -8.21 8.21
C ALA A 43 -1.51 -7.65 9.63
N GLN A 44 -0.29 -7.68 10.17
CA GLN A 44 0.05 -7.11 11.47
C GLN A 44 0.37 -5.60 11.39
N PHE A 45 0.53 -5.04 10.19
CA PHE A 45 0.98 -3.67 9.96
C PHE A 45 -0.15 -2.81 9.40
N THR A 46 -1.16 -2.58 10.23
CA THR A 46 -2.41 -1.91 9.84
C THR A 46 -2.50 -0.45 10.30
N GLY A 47 -1.55 0.03 11.12
CA GLY A 47 -1.71 1.31 11.82
C GLY A 47 -2.46 1.20 13.15
N GLU A 48 -3.09 0.05 13.42
CA GLU A 48 -3.74 -0.20 14.70
C GLU A 48 -2.70 -0.38 15.81
N ASN A 49 -3.06 0.03 17.03
CA ASN A 49 -2.20 -0.10 18.22
C ASN A 49 -0.81 0.52 18.06
N GLY A 50 -0.65 1.51 17.18
CA GLY A 50 0.63 2.18 16.91
C GLY A 50 1.60 1.39 16.02
N THR A 51 1.14 0.31 15.37
CA THR A 51 1.91 -0.38 14.34
C THR A 51 2.13 0.52 13.12
N PRO A 52 3.20 0.32 12.34
CA PRO A 52 3.31 0.91 11.01
C PRO A 52 2.16 0.49 10.08
N ILE A 53 1.98 1.22 8.98
CA ILE A 53 1.00 0.87 7.94
C ILE A 53 1.77 0.36 6.73
N TYR A 54 1.70 -0.94 6.45
CA TYR A 54 2.32 -1.53 5.27
C TYR A 54 1.27 -2.02 4.28
N MET A 55 1.57 -1.91 2.98
CA MET A 55 0.72 -2.43 1.92
C MET A 55 1.60 -2.99 0.81
N SER A 56 1.13 -4.04 0.14
CA SER A 56 1.78 -4.55 -1.05
C SER A 56 1.05 -4.14 -2.32
N VAL A 57 1.84 -3.70 -3.30
CA VAL A 57 1.40 -3.38 -4.67
C VAL A 57 2.41 -3.98 -5.65
N LYS A 58 1.91 -4.76 -6.60
CA LYS A 58 2.65 -5.61 -7.55
C LYS A 58 3.78 -6.40 -6.89
N GLY A 59 3.52 -6.96 -5.71
CA GLY A 59 4.48 -7.77 -4.96
C GLY A 59 5.59 -6.99 -4.24
N LYS A 60 5.66 -5.67 -4.39
CA LYS A 60 6.51 -4.80 -3.55
C LYS A 60 5.76 -4.44 -2.29
N VAL A 61 6.44 -4.38 -1.15
CA VAL A 61 5.85 -3.93 0.13
C VAL A 61 6.33 -2.52 0.43
N TYR A 62 5.39 -1.60 0.62
CA TYR A 62 5.63 -0.18 0.88
C TYR A 62 5.34 0.17 2.33
N ASP A 63 6.14 1.07 2.90
CA ASP A 63 5.79 1.75 4.14
C ASP A 63 4.89 2.96 3.84
N CYS A 64 3.60 2.78 4.11
CA CYS A 64 2.55 3.78 3.91
C CYS A 64 2.23 4.57 5.18
N THR A 65 3.06 4.50 6.23
CA THR A 65 2.80 5.13 7.53
C THR A 65 2.65 6.65 7.43
N CYS A 66 3.39 7.33 6.54
CA CYS A 66 3.21 8.76 6.30
C CYS A 66 1.85 9.10 5.63
N GLY A 67 1.16 8.09 5.11
CA GLY A 67 -0.21 8.16 4.58
C GLY A 67 -1.31 7.83 5.59
N ALA A 68 -1.02 7.87 6.91
CA ALA A 68 -1.99 7.50 7.95
C ALA A 68 -3.32 8.29 7.91
N ALA A 69 -3.34 9.51 7.37
CA ALA A 69 -4.58 10.27 7.14
C ALA A 69 -5.56 9.58 6.16
N PHE A 70 -5.12 8.56 5.45
CA PHE A 70 -5.87 7.83 4.43
C PHE A 70 -6.03 6.36 4.79
N TYR A 71 -4.94 5.73 5.19
CA TYR A 71 -4.85 4.29 5.47
C TYR A 71 -4.90 3.95 6.95
N GLY A 72 -4.79 4.94 7.84
CA GLY A 72 -4.85 4.70 9.27
C GLY A 72 -6.27 4.31 9.71
N PRO A 73 -6.42 3.68 10.89
CA PRO A 73 -7.70 3.15 11.36
C PRO A 73 -8.84 4.18 11.30
N GLY A 74 -9.98 3.78 10.76
CA GLY A 74 -11.18 4.62 10.60
C GLY A 74 -11.16 5.58 9.40
N ASN A 75 -10.07 5.67 8.63
CA ASN A 75 -10.02 6.48 7.41
C ASN A 75 -10.53 5.72 6.18
N SER A 76 -10.81 6.45 5.10
CA SER A 76 -11.50 5.95 3.90
C SER A 76 -10.80 4.78 3.20
N TYR A 77 -9.49 4.65 3.35
CA TYR A 77 -8.69 3.61 2.70
C TYR A 77 -8.05 2.64 3.71
N ALA A 78 -8.50 2.67 4.98
CA ALA A 78 -8.01 1.78 6.03
C ALA A 78 -8.17 0.30 5.69
N VAL A 79 -9.14 -0.04 4.84
CA VAL A 79 -9.43 -1.40 4.37
C VAL A 79 -8.24 -2.07 3.67
N PHE A 80 -7.27 -1.29 3.17
CA PHE A 80 -6.08 -1.78 2.47
C PHE A 80 -4.86 -2.01 3.35
N ALA A 81 -4.85 -1.45 4.57
CA ALA A 81 -3.73 -1.56 5.47
C ALA A 81 -3.45 -3.04 5.80
N GLY A 82 -2.17 -3.43 5.72
CA GLY A 82 -1.71 -4.80 5.98
C GLY A 82 -2.03 -5.82 4.89
N LYS A 83 -2.30 -5.42 3.64
CA LYS A 83 -2.71 -6.34 2.56
C LYS A 83 -1.94 -6.15 1.26
N GLU A 84 -1.97 -7.17 0.42
CA GLU A 84 -1.63 -7.10 -1.01
C GLU A 84 -2.87 -6.61 -1.76
N VAL A 85 -2.79 -5.44 -2.39
CA VAL A 85 -3.96 -4.70 -2.88
C VAL A 85 -3.92 -4.41 -4.38
N SER A 86 -3.01 -5.05 -5.11
CA SER A 86 -2.87 -4.88 -6.56
C SER A 86 -4.17 -5.05 -7.30
N ARG A 87 -4.92 -6.11 -7.00
CA ARG A 87 -6.16 -6.42 -7.68
C ARG A 87 -7.23 -5.35 -7.42
N CYS A 88 -7.37 -4.90 -6.17
CA CYS A 88 -8.28 -3.81 -5.81
C CYS A 88 -7.91 -2.50 -6.51
N LEU A 89 -6.62 -2.18 -6.61
CA LEU A 89 -6.12 -0.99 -7.30
C LEU A 89 -6.41 -1.04 -8.80
N GLY A 90 -6.13 -2.16 -9.46
CA GLY A 90 -6.40 -2.34 -10.89
C GLY A 90 -7.87 -2.22 -11.22
N LYS A 91 -8.75 -2.77 -10.38
CA LYS A 91 -10.21 -2.71 -10.54
C LYS A 91 -10.86 -1.46 -9.95
N MET A 92 -10.07 -0.54 -9.39
CA MET A 92 -10.53 0.71 -8.76
C MET A 92 -11.54 0.48 -7.60
N LEU A 93 -11.44 -0.67 -6.93
CA LEU A 93 -12.31 -1.03 -5.81
C LEU A 93 -11.84 -0.32 -4.54
N ILE A 94 -12.79 0.13 -3.70
CA ILE A 94 -12.53 0.62 -2.34
C ILE A 94 -13.14 -0.39 -1.36
N SER A 95 -12.66 -1.62 -1.46
CA SER A 95 -13.00 -2.77 -0.61
C SER A 95 -11.82 -3.74 -0.61
N ASP A 96 -11.73 -4.63 0.37
CA ASP A 96 -10.74 -5.71 0.45
C ASP A 96 -11.23 -7.05 -0.10
N GLU A 97 -12.40 -7.08 -0.74
CA GLU A 97 -13.01 -8.31 -1.26
C GLU A 97 -12.05 -9.07 -2.19
N GLU A 98 -11.27 -8.33 -2.98
CA GLU A 98 -10.30 -8.85 -3.94
C GLU A 98 -8.84 -8.66 -3.49
N ALA A 99 -8.60 -8.24 -2.25
CA ALA A 99 -7.25 -8.15 -1.70
C ALA A 99 -6.68 -9.55 -1.43
N ASN A 100 -5.35 -9.64 -1.35
CA ASN A 100 -4.59 -10.88 -1.17
C ASN A 100 -4.95 -11.96 -2.20
N ALA A 101 -5.23 -11.55 -3.44
CA ALA A 101 -5.47 -12.43 -4.57
C ALA A 101 -4.59 -12.03 -5.75
N ASN A 102 -4.14 -13.02 -6.51
CA ASN A 102 -3.29 -12.81 -7.67
C ASN A 102 -3.95 -11.88 -8.72
N TRP A 103 -3.14 -11.00 -9.31
CA TRP A 103 -3.57 -9.91 -10.19
C TRP A 103 -3.18 -10.14 -11.65
N ASP A 104 -2.49 -11.23 -11.98
CA ASP A 104 -1.94 -11.46 -13.33
C ASP A 104 -2.99 -11.79 -14.41
N ASP A 105 -4.21 -12.12 -14.02
CA ASP A 105 -5.37 -12.37 -14.90
C ASP A 105 -6.21 -11.12 -15.16
N LEU A 106 -5.87 -9.98 -14.55
CA LEU A 106 -6.59 -8.72 -14.75
C LEU A 106 -6.68 -8.36 -16.23
N THR A 107 -7.80 -7.77 -16.64
CA THR A 107 -7.94 -7.26 -18.02
C THR A 107 -6.87 -6.21 -18.34
N PRO A 108 -6.54 -5.98 -19.63
CA PRO A 108 -5.56 -4.96 -20.00
C PRO A 108 -5.86 -3.56 -19.42
N GLU A 109 -7.14 -3.19 -19.33
CA GLU A 109 -7.59 -1.92 -18.75
C GLU A 109 -7.35 -1.85 -17.24
N HIS A 110 -7.63 -2.94 -16.51
CA HIS A 110 -7.33 -3.04 -15.08
C HIS A 110 -5.82 -3.07 -14.83
N MET A 111 -5.05 -3.75 -15.69
CA MET A 111 -3.60 -3.81 -15.61
C MET A 111 -2.98 -2.42 -15.82
N GLN A 112 -3.47 -1.65 -16.79
CA GLN A 112 -3.04 -0.26 -17.00
C GLN A 112 -3.30 0.60 -15.75
N SER A 113 -4.48 0.48 -15.16
CA SER A 113 -4.81 1.19 -13.92
C SER A 113 -3.87 0.79 -12.78
N LEU A 114 -3.59 -0.51 -12.63
CA LEU A 114 -2.64 -1.02 -11.63
C LEU A 114 -1.23 -0.48 -11.87
N ASP A 115 -0.76 -0.41 -13.10
CA ASP A 115 0.57 0.14 -13.43
C ASP A 115 0.71 1.60 -13.05
N GLU A 116 -0.32 2.41 -13.33
CA GLU A 116 -0.37 3.81 -12.89
C GLU A 116 -0.35 3.95 -11.36
N TRP A 117 -1.07 3.06 -10.66
CA TRP A 117 -1.05 3.01 -9.20
C TRP A 117 0.31 2.58 -8.67
N ALA A 118 0.94 1.56 -9.24
CA ALA A 118 2.26 1.10 -8.83
C ALA A 118 3.31 2.22 -8.98
N ALA A 119 3.31 2.94 -10.11
CA ALA A 119 4.21 4.08 -10.33
C ALA A 119 4.00 5.21 -9.31
N LYS A 120 2.74 5.50 -8.98
CA LYS A 120 2.36 6.44 -7.93
C LYS A 120 2.92 6.02 -6.57
N PHE A 121 2.76 4.75 -6.19
CA PHE A 121 3.32 4.21 -4.94
C PHE A 121 4.86 4.30 -4.91
N ASP A 122 5.52 3.90 -6.00
CA ASP A 122 6.98 3.99 -6.16
C ASP A 122 7.50 5.43 -5.95
N SER A 123 6.74 6.45 -6.38
CA SER A 123 7.13 7.86 -6.20
C SER A 123 6.94 8.41 -4.78
N LYS A 124 6.06 7.80 -3.98
CA LYS A 124 5.54 8.40 -2.74
C LYS A 124 5.97 7.67 -1.48
N TYR A 125 6.11 6.35 -1.54
CA TYR A 125 6.36 5.51 -0.39
C TYR A 125 7.66 4.72 -0.56
N PRO A 126 8.48 4.58 0.49
CA PRO A 126 9.67 3.75 0.41
C PRO A 126 9.27 2.28 0.32
N VAL A 127 9.99 1.52 -0.52
CA VAL A 127 9.88 0.07 -0.58
C VAL A 127 10.72 -0.52 0.54
N ILE A 128 10.12 -1.40 1.35
CA ILE A 128 10.75 -2.02 2.52
C ILE A 128 10.87 -3.55 2.39
N GLY A 129 10.32 -4.12 1.32
CA GLY A 129 10.31 -5.56 1.15
C GLY A 129 9.54 -6.06 -0.07
N ILE A 130 9.34 -7.37 -0.07
CA ILE A 130 8.56 -8.10 -1.09
C ILE A 130 7.46 -8.92 -0.42
N PHE A 131 6.35 -9.06 -1.12
CA PHE A 131 5.27 -9.94 -0.73
C PHE A 131 5.54 -11.35 -1.26
N VAL A 132 5.39 -12.34 -0.38
CA VAL A 132 5.56 -13.76 -0.69
C VAL A 132 4.18 -14.39 -0.76
N PRO A 133 3.69 -14.73 -1.98
CA PRO A 133 2.41 -15.39 -2.14
C PRO A 133 2.47 -16.83 -1.63
N ASP A 134 1.35 -17.31 -1.10
CA ASP A 134 1.12 -18.70 -0.73
C ASP A 134 0.10 -19.36 -1.69
N GLU A 135 -0.24 -20.62 -1.42
CA GLU A 135 -1.23 -21.33 -2.26
C GLU A 135 -2.63 -20.72 -2.18
N GLU A 136 -2.99 -20.11 -1.04
CA GLU A 136 -4.29 -19.46 -0.85
C GLU A 136 -4.43 -18.24 -1.75
N TYR A 137 -3.35 -17.45 -1.92
CA TYR A 137 -3.30 -16.31 -2.84
C TYR A 137 -3.72 -16.67 -4.27
N TYR A 138 -3.20 -17.79 -4.79
CA TYR A 138 -3.55 -18.30 -6.13
C TYR A 138 -4.91 -19.01 -6.16
N ALA A 139 -5.31 -19.66 -5.08
CA ALA A 139 -6.64 -20.27 -4.98
C ALA A 139 -7.74 -19.21 -4.99
N ARG A 140 -7.53 -18.09 -4.27
CA ARG A 140 -8.48 -16.97 -4.19
C ARG A 140 -8.73 -16.34 -5.55
N GLN A 141 -7.68 -16.13 -6.36
CA GLN A 141 -7.80 -15.62 -7.73
C GLN A 141 -8.85 -16.40 -8.57
N LYS A 142 -8.85 -17.73 -8.48
CA LYS A 142 -9.75 -18.59 -9.27
C LYS A 142 -11.23 -18.40 -8.95
N THR A 143 -11.55 -17.74 -7.82
CA THR A 143 -12.92 -17.45 -7.40
C THR A 143 -13.39 -16.05 -7.84
N LEU A 144 -12.50 -15.26 -8.42
CA LEU A 144 -12.73 -13.86 -8.78
C LEU A 144 -12.79 -13.69 -10.30
N THR A 145 -13.45 -12.62 -10.75
CA THR A 145 -13.47 -12.27 -12.17
C THR A 145 -12.28 -11.38 -12.51
N PRO A 146 -11.65 -11.58 -13.68
CA PRO A 146 -10.65 -10.66 -14.25
C PRO A 146 -11.01 -9.16 -14.16
#